data_AF-A0A7W7CRL2-F1
#
_entry.id   AF-A0A7W7CRL2-F1
#
_cell.length_a   1.000
_cell.length_b   1.000
_cell.length_c   1.000
_cell.angle_alpha   90.00
_cell.angle_beta   90.00
_cell.angle_gamma   90.00
#
_symmetry.space_group_name_H-M   'P 1'
#
loop_
_entity.id
_entity.type
_entity.pdbx_description
1 polymer ?
#
loop_
_entity_poly.entity_id
_entity_poly.type
_entity_poly.pdbx_seq_one_letter_code
_entity_poly.pdbx_strand_id
1 'polypeptide(L)'
;MEGHLTSRRNRHFDRRRVIAVVLSGQGNDAATGATAVHHFGGTVIATSTETSTAPAMPEATINRDSITDHVVPLGGVAELLLAMATVPVLEPATELT
;
A
#
# COMPACT_ATOMS: atom_id res chain seq x y z
N MET A 1 -17.37 -39.23 12.52
CA MET A 1 -17.70 -38.46 11.31
C MET A 1 -17.34 -37.01 11.58
N GLU A 2 -16.04 -36.70 11.51
CA GLU A 2 -15.53 -35.35 11.73
C GLU A 2 -14.38 -35.12 10.75
N GLY A 3 -14.40 -33.97 10.07
CA GLY A 3 -13.43 -33.64 9.04
C GLY A 3 -13.67 -32.23 8.54
N HIS A 4 -13.35 -31.28 9.41
CA HIS A 4 -13.44 -29.84 9.21
C HIS A 4 -12.59 -29.42 8.00
N LEU A 5 -13.19 -29.20 6.82
CA LEU A 5 -12.52 -28.54 5.70
C LEU A 5 -12.35 -27.05 6.02
N THR A 6 -11.29 -26.73 6.75
CA THR A 6 -10.80 -25.34 6.79
C THR A 6 -10.09 -25.07 5.47
N SER A 7 -10.82 -24.47 4.53
CA SER A 7 -10.25 -23.86 3.33
C SER A 7 -9.36 -22.68 3.77
N ARG A 8 -8.13 -22.98 4.16
CA ARG A 8 -7.05 -21.99 4.18
C ARG A 8 -6.76 -21.66 2.73
N ARG A 9 -7.50 -20.67 2.19
CA ARG A 9 -7.19 -20.06 0.90
C ARG A 9 -5.76 -19.53 0.96
N ASN A 10 -4.82 -20.34 0.46
CA ASN A 10 -3.48 -19.95 0.05
C ASN A 10 -3.63 -18.87 -1.02
N ARG A 11 -3.79 -17.62 -0.59
CA ARG A 11 -3.67 -16.48 -1.49
C ARG A 11 -2.21 -16.42 -1.88
N HIS A 12 -1.95 -16.62 -3.16
CA HIS A 12 -0.64 -16.53 -3.80
C HIS A 12 0.22 -15.40 -3.18
N PHE A 13 1.39 -15.79 -2.66
CA PHE A 13 2.39 -14.92 -2.05
C PHE A 13 3.26 -14.22 -3.10
N ASP A 14 2.65 -13.47 -4.02
CA ASP A 14 3.39 -12.60 -4.95
C ASP A 14 2.99 -11.14 -4.77
N ARG A 15 2.95 -10.68 -3.51
CA ARG A 15 2.70 -9.28 -3.17
C ARG A 15 4.02 -8.56 -3.05
N ARG A 16 4.42 -7.87 -4.11
CA ARG A 16 5.59 -6.98 -4.11
C ARG A 16 5.46 -5.98 -2.97
N ARG A 17 6.47 -5.95 -2.08
CA ARG A 17 6.46 -5.20 -0.80
C ARG A 17 6.85 -3.73 -0.94
N VAL A 18 6.44 -3.07 -2.02
CA VAL A 18 6.72 -1.64 -2.19
C VAL A 18 5.54 -0.84 -1.68
N ILE A 19 5.81 0.13 -0.82
CA ILE A 19 4.81 1.06 -0.30
C ILE A 19 5.24 2.47 -0.73
N ALA A 20 4.45 3.13 -1.56
CA ALA A 20 4.61 4.54 -1.88
C ALA A 20 3.84 5.36 -0.85
N VAL A 21 4.52 6.30 -0.19
CA VAL A 21 3.90 7.24 0.74
C VAL A 21 4.05 8.65 0.18
N VAL A 22 2.94 9.26 -0.19
CA VAL A 22 2.88 10.63 -0.68
C VAL A 22 2.47 11.55 0.46
N LEU A 23 3.39 12.41 0.87
CA LEU A 23 3.21 13.38 1.94
C LEU A 23 2.91 14.79 1.38
N SER A 24 2.65 15.74 2.28
CA SER A 24 2.58 17.17 1.98
C SER A 24 3.75 17.63 1.10
N GLY A 25 3.44 18.33 0.00
CA GLY A 25 4.42 18.74 -0.99
C GLY A 25 3.78 19.53 -2.14
N GLN A 26 4.62 20.18 -2.93
CA GLN A 26 4.23 20.88 -4.15
C GLN A 26 4.43 19.98 -5.38
N GLY A 27 3.70 20.23 -6.46
CA GLY A 27 3.86 19.49 -7.72
C GLY A 27 3.07 18.17 -7.78
N ASN A 28 3.42 17.30 -8.72
CA ASN A 28 2.66 16.09 -9.06
C ASN A 28 3.54 14.88 -9.46
N ASP A 29 4.85 14.98 -9.27
CA ASP A 29 5.83 13.94 -9.58
C ASP A 29 5.60 12.66 -8.76
N ALA A 30 5.27 12.80 -7.48
CA ALA A 30 4.95 11.69 -6.61
C ALA A 30 3.76 10.87 -7.11
N ALA A 31 2.77 11.52 -7.73
CA ALA A 31 1.61 10.84 -8.28
C ALA A 31 1.97 10.00 -9.53
N THR A 32 2.96 10.42 -10.32
CA THR A 32 3.53 9.60 -11.40
C THR A 32 4.28 8.39 -10.84
N GLY A 33 5.11 8.58 -9.81
CA GLY A 33 5.81 7.48 -9.14
C GLY A 33 4.86 6.49 -8.47
N ALA A 34 3.84 6.99 -7.79
CA ALA A 34 2.79 6.20 -7.16
C ALA A 34 2.00 5.37 -8.18
N THR A 35 1.73 5.92 -9.37
CA THR A 35 1.12 5.17 -10.47
C THR A 35 1.96 3.95 -10.85
N ALA A 36 3.28 4.12 -10.95
CA ALA A 36 4.19 3.01 -11.25
C ALA A 36 4.18 1.96 -10.13
N VAL A 37 4.24 2.39 -8.87
CA VAL A 37 4.19 1.47 -7.71
C VAL A 37 2.90 0.66 -7.70
N HIS A 38 1.74 1.31 -7.87
CA HIS A 38 0.45 0.64 -7.97
C HIS A 38 0.38 -0.32 -9.16
N HIS A 39 0.86 0.10 -10.34
CA HIS A 39 0.90 -0.74 -11.54
C HIS A 39 1.71 -2.02 -11.33
N PHE A 40 2.82 -1.92 -10.59
CA PHE A 40 3.61 -3.08 -10.21
C PHE A 40 3.07 -3.80 -8.96
N GLY A 41 1.86 -3.53 -8.48
CA GLY A 41 1.24 -4.27 -7.38
C GLY A 41 1.77 -3.92 -5.99
N GLY A 42 2.43 -2.77 -5.84
CA GLY A 42 2.70 -2.17 -4.54
C GLY A 42 1.49 -1.40 -4.00
N THR A 43 1.62 -0.87 -2.79
CA THR A 43 0.56 -0.12 -2.10
C THR A 43 0.86 1.38 -2.11
N VAL A 44 -0.16 2.20 -2.32
CA VAL A 44 -0.05 3.67 -2.32
C VAL A 44 -0.85 4.26 -1.16
N ILE A 45 -0.16 5.08 -0.37
CA ILE A 45 -0.72 5.87 0.72
C ILE A 45 -0.54 7.35 0.38
N ALA A 46 -1.59 8.15 0.46
CA ALA A 46 -1.52 9.60 0.37
C ALA A 46 -1.95 10.25 1.69
N THR A 47 -1.31 11.35 2.09
CA THR A 47 -1.77 12.13 3.24
C THR A 47 -3.05 12.89 2.92
N SER A 48 -3.94 13.06 3.90
CA SER A 48 -5.13 13.89 3.72
C SER A 48 -4.73 15.32 3.38
N THR A 49 -5.45 15.92 2.44
CA THR A 49 -5.23 17.33 2.06
C THR A 49 -5.49 18.27 3.23
N GLU A 50 -6.44 17.94 4.11
CA GLU A 50 -6.78 18.70 5.32
C GLU A 50 -5.63 18.83 6.33
N THR A 51 -4.77 17.82 6.44
CA THR A 51 -3.62 17.84 7.37
C THR A 51 -2.31 18.25 6.70
N SER A 52 -2.36 18.58 5.39
CA SER A 52 -1.19 18.89 4.58
C SER A 52 -0.91 20.40 4.58
N THR A 53 0.32 20.79 4.88
CA THR A 53 0.78 22.19 4.77
C THR A 53 0.90 22.66 3.31
N ALA A 54 1.09 21.73 2.38
CA ALA A 54 1.14 21.89 0.93
C ALA A 54 0.36 20.73 0.29
N PRO A 55 -0.92 20.91 -0.07
CA PRO A 55 -1.79 19.80 -0.46
C PRO A 55 -1.64 19.35 -1.92
N ALA A 56 -0.91 20.09 -2.76
CA ALA A 56 -0.86 19.85 -4.21
C ALA A 56 -0.40 18.43 -4.58
N MET A 57 0.63 17.91 -3.93
CA MET A 57 1.18 16.58 -4.23
C MET A 57 0.27 15.43 -3.76
N PRO A 58 -0.25 15.41 -2.52
CA PRO A 58 -1.28 14.45 -2.12
C PRO A 58 -2.54 14.52 -2.99
N GLU A 59 -3.02 15.73 -3.29
CA GLU A 59 -4.18 15.96 -4.15
C GLU A 59 -3.97 15.38 -5.56
N ALA A 60 -2.80 15.63 -6.17
CA ALA A 60 -2.46 15.08 -7.47
C ALA A 60 -2.39 13.54 -7.49
N THR A 61 -2.11 12.92 -6.34
CA THR A 61 -2.08 11.46 -6.19
C THR A 61 -3.49 10.90 -6.02
N ILE A 62 -4.30 11.53 -5.16
CA ILE A 62 -5.68 11.15 -4.90
C ILE A 62 -6.54 11.28 -6.16
N ASN A 63 -6.32 12.35 -6.94
CA ASN A 63 -7.06 12.61 -8.18
C ASN A 63 -6.68 11.66 -9.33
N ARG A 64 -5.64 10.84 -9.18
CA ARG A 64 -5.39 9.75 -10.12
C ARG A 64 -6.26 8.57 -9.71
N ASP A 65 -7.33 8.39 -10.47
CA ASP A 65 -8.31 7.33 -10.23
C ASP A 65 -7.62 5.97 -10.07
N SER A 66 -8.14 5.17 -9.14
CA SER A 66 -7.79 3.76 -8.90
C SER A 66 -6.37 3.43 -8.43
N ILE A 67 -5.45 4.40 -8.30
CA ILE A 67 -4.07 4.09 -7.84
C ILE A 67 -3.87 4.22 -6.33
N THR A 68 -4.73 4.96 -5.63
CA THR A 68 -4.57 5.26 -4.19
C THR A 68 -5.32 4.24 -3.34
N ASP A 69 -4.60 3.48 -2.51
CA ASP A 69 -5.19 2.47 -1.63
C ASP A 69 -5.65 3.07 -0.29
N HIS A 70 -4.92 4.06 0.22
CA HIS A 70 -5.18 4.68 1.52
C HIS A 70 -5.01 6.20 1.48
N VAL A 71 -5.97 6.91 2.08
CA VAL A 71 -5.86 8.35 2.38
C VAL A 71 -5.97 8.52 3.90
N VAL A 72 -4.93 9.00 4.54
CA VAL A 72 -4.86 9.11 6.02
C VAL A 72 -4.27 10.45 6.45
N PRO A 73 -4.64 11.00 7.63
CA PRO A 73 -3.93 12.16 8.17
C PRO A 73 -2.46 11.81 8.45
N LEU A 74 -1.58 12.81 8.49
CA LEU A 74 -0.13 12.60 8.71
C LEU A 74 0.18 11.70 9.93
N GLY A 75 -0.54 11.89 11.04
CA GLY A 75 -0.37 11.08 12.26
C GLY A 75 -0.73 9.60 12.08
N GLY A 76 -1.59 9.25 11.12
CA GLY A 76 -1.99 7.87 10.83
C GLY A 76 -1.02 7.11 9.91
N VAL A 77 -0.09 7.81 9.25
CA VAL A 77 0.86 7.18 8.31
C VAL A 77 1.77 6.17 9.04
N ALA A 78 2.30 6.54 10.21
CA ALA A 78 3.23 5.69 10.95
C ALA A 78 2.58 4.37 11.41
N GLU A 79 1.36 4.44 11.94
CA GLU A 79 0.60 3.27 12.38
C GLU A 79 0.30 2.33 11.21
N LEU A 80 -0.13 2.90 10.08
CA LEU A 80 -0.42 2.13 8.87
C LEU A 80 0.84 1.45 8.30
N LEU A 81 1.97 2.16 8.27
CA LEU A 81 3.25 1.58 7.85
C LEU A 81 3.68 0.42 8.75
N LEU A 82 3.56 0.55 10.07
CA LEU A 82 3.88 -0.52 11.00
C LEU A 82 2.98 -1.75 10.76
N ALA A 83 1.68 -1.55 10.56
CA ALA A 83 0.75 -2.64 10.30
C ALA A 83 1.09 -3.42 9.01
N MET A 84 1.63 -2.74 7.99
CA MET A 84 1.94 -3.36 6.69
C MET A 84 3.37 -3.91 6.61
N ALA A 85 4.35 -3.20 7.16
CA ALA A 85 5.77 -3.55 7.02
C ALA A 85 6.23 -4.67 7.97
N THR A 86 5.48 -4.93 9.04
CA THR A 86 5.86 -5.93 10.06
C THR A 86 5.36 -7.35 9.76
N VAL A 87 4.57 -7.53 8.71
CA VAL A 87 4.12 -8.86 8.29
C VAL A 87 5.27 -9.58 7.58
N PRO A 88 5.81 -10.69 8.12
CA PRO A 88 6.82 -11.46 7.42
C PRO A 88 6.24 -12.05 6.14
N VAL A 89 6.98 -11.94 5.03
CA VAL A 89 6.68 -12.75 3.84
C VAL A 89 7.02 -14.18 4.19
N LEU A 90 5.99 -15.01 4.24
CA LEU A 90 6.17 -16.44 4.22
C LEU A 90 6.71 -16.78 2.84
N GLU A 91 7.97 -17.18 2.78
CA GLU A 91 8.52 -17.81 1.57
C GLU A 91 7.63 -19.04 1.26
N PRO A 92 7.29 -19.28 -0.02
CA PRO A 92 6.58 -20.49 -0.37
C PRO A 92 7.40 -21.69 0.10
N ALA A 93 6.73 -22.65 0.75
CA ALA A 93 7.39 -23.87 1.18
C ALA A 93 8.06 -24.50 -0.04
N THR A 94 9.40 -24.56 -0.03
CA THR A 94 10.16 -25.27 -1.05
C THR A 94 9.64 -26.70 -1.07
N GLU A 95 8.93 -27.10 -2.12
CA GLU A 95 8.59 -28.50 -2.34
C GLU A 95 9.92 -29.26 -2.50
N LEU A 96 10.30 -29.99 -1.46
CA LEU A 96 11.39 -30.96 -1.51
C LEU A 96 11.00 -32.02 -2.54
N THR A 97 11.70 -32.02 -3.67
CA THR A 97 11.60 -33.08 -4.69
C THR A 97 12.48 -34.26 -4.30
#